data_AF-A0A512BFW5-F1
#
_entry.id   AF-A0A512BFW5-F1
#
_cell.length_a   1.000
_cell.length_b   1.000
_cell.length_c   1.000
_cell.angle_alpha   90.00
_cell.angle_beta   90.00
_cell.angle_gamma   90.00
#
_symmetry.space_group_name_H-M   'P 1'
#
loop_
_entity.id
_entity.type
_entity.pdbx_description
1 polymer ?
#
loop_
_entity_poly.entity_id
_entity_poly.type
_entity_poly.pdbx_seq_one_letter_code
_entity_poly.pdbx_strand_id
1 'polypeptide(L)'
;MAKATGKKAAAPKKAAAKKAAPPKKAAAKKAAAKVAPKKAPAKKAAAKKTAAPAKKVAMKKIAPVKKAAPVSDETMLQTLFLDSLKDIYYAEKSGVKALPKLAKAATSEQLRGAFEQHSQQTNGQVQRLEQVFEILGKKAQGKKCEAIEGLIREADSMIKDTKKGSMTRDVALIMASQKMEHYEIASYGSLATLAAQMGESQVKELLGQTLQEEKDTDMLLTQIAESNINQEAEAEGGESEVSGEQSEGKDEKLDAEAGDDGNTED
;
A
#
# COMPACT_ATOMS: atom_id res chain seq x y z
N MET A 1 -24.05 -56.74 -29.90
CA MET A 1 -23.47 -56.65 -31.26
C MET A 1 -24.10 -55.48 -31.99
N ALA A 2 -23.38 -54.38 -32.20
CA ALA A 2 -23.62 -53.39 -33.27
C ALA A 2 -22.40 -52.43 -33.33
N LYS A 3 -22.04 -52.06 -34.55
CA LYS A 3 -20.71 -51.65 -35.02
C LYS A 3 -20.25 -50.25 -34.62
N ALA A 4 -18.93 -50.13 -34.52
CA ALA A 4 -18.15 -48.90 -34.48
C ALA A 4 -18.02 -48.22 -35.85
N THR A 5 -18.01 -46.89 -35.86
CA THR A 5 -17.34 -45.98 -36.81
C THR A 5 -17.18 -44.64 -36.06
N GLY A 6 -16.01 -44.08 -35.75
CA GLY A 6 -14.75 -44.08 -36.46
C GLY A 6 -14.58 -42.79 -37.27
N LYS A 7 -14.57 -41.60 -36.65
CA LYS A 7 -14.19 -40.34 -37.33
C LYS A 7 -13.12 -39.60 -36.53
N LYS A 8 -11.89 -39.76 -37.03
CA LYS A 8 -10.64 -39.17 -36.58
C LYS A 8 -10.58 -37.73 -37.09
N ALA A 9 -10.70 -36.73 -36.21
CA ALA A 9 -10.47 -35.33 -36.55
C ALA A 9 -9.03 -34.95 -36.21
N ALA A 10 -8.31 -34.44 -37.21
CA ALA A 10 -6.90 -34.11 -37.17
C ALA A 10 -6.63 -32.82 -36.40
N ALA A 11 -5.57 -32.83 -35.58
CA ALA A 11 -5.01 -31.66 -34.93
C ALA A 11 -4.33 -30.72 -35.95
N PRO A 12 -4.51 -29.39 -35.85
CA PRO A 12 -3.70 -28.46 -36.61
C PRO A 12 -2.33 -28.26 -35.95
N LYS A 13 -1.34 -28.18 -36.83
CA LYS A 13 0.10 -28.18 -36.59
C LYS A 13 0.56 -26.93 -35.84
N LYS A 14 1.53 -27.13 -34.93
CA LYS A 14 2.38 -26.10 -34.31
C LYS A 14 3.04 -25.24 -35.39
N ALA A 15 2.73 -23.94 -35.41
CA ALA A 15 3.56 -22.95 -36.08
C ALA A 15 4.58 -22.41 -35.06
N ALA A 16 5.84 -22.80 -35.24
CA ALA A 16 6.98 -22.25 -34.52
C ALA A 16 7.32 -20.87 -35.10
N ALA A 17 7.01 -19.81 -34.36
CA ALA A 17 7.49 -18.46 -34.67
C ALA A 17 8.88 -18.26 -34.08
N LYS A 18 9.77 -17.78 -34.95
CA LYS A 18 11.21 -17.60 -34.80
C LYS A 18 11.57 -16.70 -33.60
N LYS A 19 12.52 -17.21 -32.79
CA LYS A 19 13.36 -16.47 -31.86
C LYS A 19 14.12 -15.37 -32.60
N ALA A 20 13.93 -14.10 -32.24
CA ALA A 20 14.81 -13.00 -32.61
C ALA A 20 15.52 -12.49 -31.34
N ALA A 21 16.84 -12.63 -31.31
CA ALA A 21 17.74 -12.11 -30.28
C ALA A 21 18.74 -11.14 -30.97
N PRO A 22 19.38 -10.23 -30.22
CA PRO A 22 19.44 -8.80 -30.53
C PRO A 22 20.71 -8.39 -31.30
N PRO A 23 20.75 -7.18 -31.90
CA PRO A 23 22.02 -6.61 -32.35
C PRO A 23 22.86 -6.09 -31.17
N LYS A 24 24.17 -6.39 -31.23
CA LYS A 24 25.20 -6.02 -30.26
C LYS A 24 25.78 -4.62 -30.52
N LYS A 25 26.02 -3.90 -29.42
CA LYS A 25 27.12 -2.97 -29.07
C LYS A 25 27.61 -1.92 -30.08
N ALA A 26 27.48 -0.65 -29.67
CA ALA A 26 28.52 0.36 -29.85
C ALA A 26 29.07 0.77 -28.46
N ALA A 27 30.39 0.81 -28.35
CA ALA A 27 31.13 1.19 -27.16
C ALA A 27 31.70 2.60 -27.32
N ALA A 28 31.68 3.41 -26.26
CA ALA A 28 32.51 4.60 -26.14
C ALA A 28 33.17 4.65 -24.75
N LYS A 29 34.50 4.76 -24.77
CA LYS A 29 35.45 4.87 -23.64
C LYS A 29 35.22 6.18 -22.85
N LYS A 30 35.17 6.15 -21.51
CA LYS A 30 36.27 6.24 -20.51
C LYS A 30 36.86 7.65 -20.35
N ALA A 31 36.61 8.27 -19.20
CA ALA A 31 37.52 9.20 -18.55
C ALA A 31 37.38 9.06 -17.04
N ALA A 32 38.45 8.57 -16.39
CA ALA A 32 38.59 8.48 -14.95
C ALA A 32 39.83 9.29 -14.57
N ALA A 33 39.67 10.32 -13.74
CA ALA A 33 40.77 11.05 -13.14
C ALA A 33 40.96 10.54 -11.69
N LYS A 34 42.07 9.85 -11.48
CA LYS A 34 42.63 9.48 -10.17
C LYS A 34 43.43 10.67 -9.63
N VAL A 35 43.23 11.03 -8.36
CA VAL A 35 44.27 11.67 -7.54
C VAL A 35 44.29 11.01 -6.17
N ALA A 36 45.48 10.56 -5.76
CA ALA A 36 45.81 9.95 -4.48
C ALA A 36 46.85 10.84 -3.76
N PRO A 37 47.25 10.57 -2.50
CA PRO A 37 47.14 11.55 -1.40
C PRO A 37 48.50 12.10 -0.94
N LYS A 38 48.48 13.20 -0.15
CA LYS A 38 49.65 13.63 0.63
C LYS A 38 49.30 14.00 2.08
N LYS A 39 50.27 13.66 2.93
CA LYS A 39 50.28 13.49 4.39
C LYS A 39 50.54 14.81 5.13
N ALA A 40 50.17 14.83 6.41
CA ALA A 40 50.29 15.90 7.41
C ALA A 40 51.72 16.47 7.63
N PRO A 41 51.87 17.52 8.47
CA PRO A 41 52.44 17.24 9.79
C PRO A 41 51.81 18.00 10.98
N ALA A 42 52.07 17.44 12.16
CA ALA A 42 51.64 17.86 13.49
C ALA A 42 52.24 19.19 13.98
N LYS A 43 51.59 19.82 14.96
CA LYS A 43 52.26 20.67 15.96
C LYS A 43 51.75 20.43 17.38
N LYS A 44 52.73 20.43 18.28
CA LYS A 44 52.75 20.16 19.72
C LYS A 44 52.85 21.50 20.44
N ALA A 45 52.07 21.74 21.49
CA ALA A 45 52.31 22.76 22.52
C ALA A 45 51.44 22.39 23.74
N ALA A 46 52.02 21.81 24.80
CA ALA A 46 52.72 22.48 25.91
C ALA A 46 51.76 23.20 26.88
N ALA A 47 51.80 22.73 28.12
CA ALA A 47 50.94 23.04 29.25
C ALA A 47 51.07 24.49 29.76
N LYS A 48 50.01 24.99 30.39
CA LYS A 48 50.11 26.02 31.42
C LYS A 48 49.26 25.65 32.64
N LYS A 49 49.95 25.34 33.74
CA LYS A 49 49.41 25.25 35.10
C LYS A 49 48.91 26.62 35.55
N THR A 50 47.73 26.67 36.12
CA THR A 50 47.37 27.62 37.18
C THR A 50 46.56 26.87 38.23
N ALA A 51 47.05 26.93 39.47
CA ALA A 51 46.45 26.33 40.65
C ALA A 51 45.46 27.30 41.29
N ALA A 52 44.32 26.79 41.76
CA ALA A 52 43.43 27.45 42.71
C ALA A 52 42.73 26.38 43.58
N PRO A 53 42.33 26.71 44.82
CA PRO A 53 42.39 25.79 45.95
C PRO A 53 41.16 24.89 46.13
N ALA A 54 41.40 23.74 46.77
CA ALA A 54 40.43 22.70 47.09
C ALA A 54 39.36 23.18 48.08
N LYS A 55 38.08 22.99 47.72
CA LYS A 55 36.97 22.89 48.68
C LYS A 55 36.62 21.40 48.86
N LYS A 56 36.71 20.90 50.10
CA LYS A 56 36.23 19.57 50.50
C LYS A 56 34.71 19.53 50.32
N VAL A 57 34.23 18.66 49.44
CA VAL A 57 32.83 18.25 49.38
C VAL A 57 32.76 16.79 49.79
N ALA A 58 31.94 16.49 50.78
CA ALA A 58 31.78 15.17 51.38
C ALA A 58 31.34 14.12 50.35
N MET A 59 32.01 12.97 50.35
CA MET A 59 31.66 11.82 49.50
C MET A 59 30.38 11.16 50.02
N LYS A 60 29.28 11.37 49.30
CA LYS A 60 28.08 10.54 49.43
C LYS A 60 28.38 9.16 48.82
N LYS A 61 28.12 8.09 49.57
CA LYS A 61 28.35 6.69 49.16
C LYS A 61 27.73 6.43 47.77
N ILE A 62 28.54 5.98 46.82
CA ILE A 62 28.11 5.52 45.50
C ILE A 62 27.51 4.12 45.69
N ALA A 63 26.24 3.96 45.35
CA ALA A 63 25.57 2.66 45.29
C ALA A 63 26.23 1.77 44.22
N PRO A 64 26.29 0.44 44.40
CA PRO A 64 26.97 -0.43 43.45
C PRO A 64 26.31 -0.35 42.07
N VAL A 65 27.13 -0.11 41.05
CA VAL A 65 26.73 -0.14 39.64
C VAL A 65 26.14 -1.52 39.35
N LYS A 66 24.87 -1.55 38.93
CA LYS A 66 24.21 -2.77 38.47
C LYS A 66 25.07 -3.43 37.38
N LYS A 67 25.33 -4.73 37.52
CA LYS A 67 25.99 -5.57 36.50
C LYS A 67 25.42 -5.23 35.12
N ALA A 68 26.32 -4.94 34.18
CA ALA A 68 25.97 -4.77 32.78
C ALA A 68 25.18 -6.00 32.29
N ALA A 69 24.08 -5.76 31.59
CA ALA A 69 23.34 -6.78 30.87
C ALA A 69 24.28 -7.49 29.87
N PRO A 70 24.03 -8.77 29.54
CA PRO A 70 24.85 -9.49 28.58
C PRO A 70 24.92 -8.71 27.27
N VAL A 71 26.14 -8.48 26.78
CA VAL A 71 26.39 -7.79 25.51
C VAL A 71 25.90 -8.73 24.41
N SER A 72 24.86 -8.33 23.69
CA SER A 72 24.40 -9.08 22.51
C SER A 72 25.43 -8.93 21.39
N ASP A 73 25.81 -10.04 20.75
CA ASP A 73 26.65 -10.01 19.54
C ASP A 73 25.94 -9.40 18.32
N GLU A 74 24.66 -8.99 18.45
CA GLU A 74 23.90 -8.31 17.40
C GLU A 74 24.39 -6.87 17.17
N THR A 75 24.62 -6.55 15.90
CA THR A 75 24.86 -5.18 15.47
C THR A 75 23.59 -4.33 15.62
N MET A 76 23.75 -3.02 15.76
CA MET A 76 22.60 -2.08 15.78
C MET A 76 21.69 -2.23 14.55
N LEU A 77 22.26 -2.59 13.40
CA LEU A 77 21.49 -2.80 12.17
C LEU A 77 20.64 -4.08 12.25
N GLN A 78 21.19 -5.17 12.79
CA GLN A 78 20.44 -6.41 13.03
C GLN A 78 19.31 -6.19 14.04
N THR A 79 19.56 -5.40 15.10
CA THR A 79 18.51 -5.02 16.05
C THR A 79 17.38 -4.24 15.37
N LEU A 80 17.71 -3.23 14.55
CA LEU A 80 16.71 -2.47 13.79
C LEU A 80 15.93 -3.37 12.83
N PHE A 81 16.63 -4.22 12.07
CA PHE A 81 16.00 -5.15 11.13
C PHE A 81 15.02 -6.08 11.85
N LEU A 82 15.43 -6.67 12.97
CA LEU A 82 14.57 -7.58 13.73
C LEU A 82 13.36 -6.85 14.32
N ASP A 83 13.53 -5.62 14.83
CA ASP A 83 12.41 -4.84 15.33
C ASP A 83 11.43 -4.44 14.23
N SER A 84 11.93 -4.01 13.06
CA SER A 84 11.08 -3.73 11.89
C SER A 84 10.37 -4.98 11.35
N LEU A 85 11.01 -6.16 11.44
CA LEU A 85 10.38 -7.43 11.08
C LEU A 85 9.21 -7.79 12.03
N LYS A 86 9.34 -7.49 13.33
CA LYS A 86 8.24 -7.66 14.29
C LYS A 86 7.10 -6.67 14.04
N ASP A 87 7.42 -5.45 13.61
CA ASP A 87 6.43 -4.42 13.29
C ASP A 87 5.61 -4.83 12.05
N ILE A 88 6.25 -5.28 10.95
CA ILE A 88 5.52 -5.73 9.75
C ILE A 88 4.74 -7.02 10.02
N TYR A 89 5.26 -7.95 10.82
CA TYR A 89 4.50 -9.15 11.24
C TYR A 89 3.25 -8.82 12.05
N TYR A 90 3.28 -7.74 12.83
CA TYR A 90 2.08 -7.24 13.49
C TYR A 90 1.11 -6.60 12.48
N ALA A 91 1.62 -5.84 11.50
CA ALA A 91 0.81 -5.23 10.45
C ALA A 91 0.03 -6.27 9.66
N GLU A 92 0.71 -7.30 9.18
CA GLU A 92 0.13 -8.43 8.44
C GLU A 92 -0.98 -9.14 9.24
N LYS A 93 -0.73 -9.43 10.53
CA LYS A 93 -1.76 -10.00 11.42
C LYS A 93 -2.94 -9.07 11.67
N SER A 94 -2.74 -7.77 11.54
CA SER A 94 -3.80 -6.78 11.63
C SER A 94 -4.58 -6.72 10.31
N GLY A 95 -3.88 -6.80 9.17
CA GLY A 95 -4.45 -6.95 7.82
C GLY A 95 -5.39 -8.16 7.71
N VAL A 96 -4.98 -9.33 8.21
CA VAL A 96 -5.82 -10.55 8.25
C VAL A 96 -7.18 -10.31 8.94
N LYS A 97 -7.23 -9.40 9.92
CA LYS A 97 -8.47 -9.06 10.64
C LYS A 97 -9.25 -7.95 9.93
N ALA A 98 -8.56 -7.00 9.31
CA ALA A 98 -9.16 -5.83 8.68
C ALA A 98 -9.75 -6.15 7.30
N LEU A 99 -9.05 -6.93 6.47
CA LEU A 99 -9.45 -7.20 5.08
C LEU A 99 -10.86 -7.81 4.93
N PRO A 100 -11.30 -8.78 5.77
CA PRO A 100 -12.67 -9.27 5.71
C PRO A 100 -13.74 -8.21 6.01
N LYS A 101 -13.39 -7.17 6.77
CA LYS A 101 -14.29 -6.03 7.04
C LYS A 101 -14.34 -5.10 5.83
N LEU A 102 -13.22 -4.83 5.18
CA LEU A 102 -13.16 -4.02 3.96
C LEU A 102 -13.94 -4.68 2.81
N ALA A 103 -13.76 -5.99 2.60
CA ALA A 103 -14.52 -6.78 1.64
C ALA A 103 -16.04 -6.65 1.86
N LYS A 104 -16.50 -6.76 3.12
CA LYS A 104 -17.93 -6.59 3.47
C LYS A 104 -18.44 -5.16 3.30
N ALA A 105 -17.56 -4.17 3.38
CA ALA A 105 -17.92 -2.77 3.22
C ALA A 105 -17.99 -2.35 1.73
N ALA A 106 -17.28 -3.07 0.85
CA ALA A 106 -17.25 -2.82 -0.59
C ALA A 106 -18.58 -3.11 -1.26
N THR A 107 -18.98 -2.18 -2.13
CA THR A 107 -20.23 -2.21 -2.89
C THR A 107 -20.05 -2.99 -4.18
N SER A 108 -18.99 -2.70 -4.93
CA SER A 108 -18.67 -3.39 -6.18
C SER A 108 -18.12 -4.79 -5.92
N GLU A 109 -18.56 -5.77 -6.72
CA GLU A 109 -18.06 -7.15 -6.64
C GLU A 109 -16.58 -7.24 -6.98
N GLN A 110 -16.09 -6.36 -7.87
CA GLN A 110 -14.68 -6.32 -8.25
C GLN A 110 -13.79 -5.91 -7.07
N LEU A 111 -14.14 -4.84 -6.34
CA LEU A 111 -13.38 -4.41 -5.17
C LEU A 111 -13.49 -5.43 -4.03
N ARG A 112 -14.67 -6.01 -3.81
CA ARG A 112 -14.86 -7.08 -2.83
C ARG A 112 -13.94 -8.27 -3.13
N GLY A 113 -13.92 -8.73 -4.37
CA GLY A 113 -13.05 -9.83 -4.82
C GLY A 113 -11.57 -9.53 -4.63
N ALA A 114 -11.14 -8.29 -4.88
CA ALA A 114 -9.76 -7.86 -4.64
C ALA A 114 -9.39 -7.96 -3.15
N PHE A 115 -10.24 -7.52 -2.24
CA PHE A 115 -10.00 -7.66 -0.79
C PHE A 115 -10.02 -9.12 -0.30
N GLU A 116 -10.88 -9.96 -0.86
CA GLU A 116 -10.92 -11.39 -0.54
C GLU A 116 -9.66 -12.12 -1.01
N GLN A 117 -9.19 -11.82 -2.23
CA GLN A 117 -7.92 -12.32 -2.75
C GLN A 117 -6.75 -11.84 -1.89
N HIS A 118 -6.68 -10.54 -1.62
CA HIS A 118 -5.61 -9.97 -0.82
C HIS A 118 -5.59 -10.56 0.59
N SER A 119 -6.76 -10.81 1.20
CA SER A 119 -6.84 -11.53 2.49
C SER A 119 -6.20 -12.92 2.45
N GLN A 120 -6.31 -13.67 1.35
CA GLN A 120 -5.63 -14.95 1.20
C GLN A 120 -4.11 -14.77 1.07
N GLN A 121 -3.68 -13.76 0.30
CA GLN A 121 -2.27 -13.40 0.15
C GLN A 121 -1.65 -13.02 1.51
N THR A 122 -2.29 -12.15 2.29
CA THR A 122 -1.88 -11.75 3.64
C THR A 122 -1.70 -12.93 4.60
N ASN A 123 -2.58 -13.93 4.53
CA ASN A 123 -2.38 -15.15 5.32
C ASN A 123 -1.11 -15.91 4.91
N GLY A 124 -0.81 -15.96 3.61
CA GLY A 124 0.45 -16.51 3.09
C GLY A 124 1.68 -15.68 3.48
N GLN A 125 1.55 -14.35 3.49
CA GLN A 125 2.61 -13.41 3.88
C GLN A 125 2.96 -13.56 5.37
N VAL A 126 1.97 -13.74 6.24
CA VAL A 126 2.18 -14.10 7.66
C VAL A 126 3.01 -15.37 7.81
N GLN A 127 2.67 -16.43 7.05
CA GLN A 127 3.44 -17.69 7.07
C GLN A 127 4.86 -17.49 6.55
N ARG A 128 5.03 -16.67 5.51
CA ARG A 128 6.34 -16.33 4.95
C ARG A 128 7.20 -15.59 5.97
N LEU A 129 6.64 -14.66 6.73
CA LEU A 129 7.33 -14.00 7.83
C LEU A 129 7.71 -14.98 8.96
N GLU A 130 6.87 -15.95 9.27
CA GLU A 130 7.20 -17.01 10.24
C GLU A 130 8.41 -17.84 9.78
N GLN A 131 8.49 -18.17 8.49
CA GLN A 131 9.68 -18.80 7.90
C GLN A 131 10.92 -17.88 7.99
N VAL A 132 10.77 -16.58 7.76
CA VAL A 132 11.87 -15.62 7.94
C VAL A 132 12.37 -15.60 9.39
N PHE A 133 11.48 -15.59 10.38
CA PHE A 133 11.86 -15.67 11.79
C PHE A 133 12.60 -16.99 12.10
N GLU A 134 12.14 -18.11 11.56
CA GLU A 134 12.78 -19.42 11.72
C GLU A 134 14.21 -19.44 11.16
N ILE A 135 14.42 -18.92 9.94
CA ILE A 135 15.75 -18.83 9.30
C ILE A 135 16.70 -18.02 10.18
N LEU A 136 16.21 -16.95 10.81
CA LEU A 136 17.00 -16.08 11.70
C LEU A 136 17.21 -16.67 13.10
N GLY A 137 16.66 -17.87 13.38
CA GLY A 137 16.72 -18.48 14.72
C GLY A 137 15.98 -17.67 15.78
N LYS A 138 14.94 -16.93 15.40
CA LYS A 138 14.14 -16.06 16.28
C LYS A 138 12.72 -16.58 16.37
N LYS A 139 12.06 -16.35 17.51
CA LYS A 139 10.63 -16.63 17.65
C LYS A 139 9.83 -15.56 16.92
N ALA A 140 8.89 -15.97 16.07
CA ALA A 140 7.93 -15.06 15.46
C ALA A 140 7.07 -14.38 16.55
N GLN A 141 7.21 -13.07 16.66
CA GLN A 141 6.49 -12.27 17.64
C GLN A 141 6.22 -10.88 17.09
N GLY A 142 4.96 -10.50 17.02
CA GLY A 142 4.57 -9.16 16.60
C GLY A 142 4.88 -8.14 17.69
N LYS A 143 5.33 -6.96 17.27
CA LYS A 143 5.39 -5.78 18.11
C LYS A 143 4.34 -4.81 17.59
N LYS A 144 3.55 -4.22 18.50
CA LYS A 144 2.47 -3.31 18.12
C LYS A 144 3.01 -2.21 17.21
N CYS A 145 2.47 -2.12 16.00
CA CYS A 145 2.80 -1.10 15.03
C CYS A 145 1.72 -0.01 15.07
N GLU A 146 2.06 1.18 15.57
CA GLU A 146 1.08 2.28 15.65
C GLU A 146 0.73 2.85 14.27
N ALA A 147 1.60 2.68 13.26
CA ALA A 147 1.36 3.15 11.90
C ALA A 147 0.19 2.41 11.24
N ILE A 148 0.25 1.07 11.20
CA ILE A 148 -0.83 0.26 10.60
C ILE A 148 -2.14 0.38 11.40
N GLU A 149 -2.06 0.49 12.73
CA GLU A 149 -3.22 0.76 13.59
C GLU A 149 -3.88 2.11 13.24
N GLY A 150 -3.07 3.12 12.91
CA GLY A 150 -3.56 4.40 12.41
C GLY A 150 -4.28 4.27 11.07
N LEU A 151 -3.68 3.56 10.12
CA LEU A 151 -4.26 3.35 8.78
C LEU A 151 -5.56 2.54 8.82
N ILE A 152 -5.62 1.50 9.65
CA ILE A 152 -6.85 0.71 9.86
C ILE A 152 -7.94 1.59 10.50
N ARG A 153 -7.59 2.45 11.47
CA ARG A 153 -8.54 3.41 12.05
C ARG A 153 -9.03 4.42 11.02
N GLU A 154 -8.17 4.85 10.10
CA GLU A 154 -8.56 5.74 9.01
C GLU A 154 -9.55 5.05 8.07
N ALA A 155 -9.28 3.81 7.65
CA ALA A 155 -10.20 3.00 6.85
C ALA A 155 -11.57 2.83 7.55
N ASP A 156 -11.55 2.56 8.86
CA ASP A 156 -12.74 2.44 9.68
C ASP A 156 -13.56 3.73 9.76
N SER A 157 -12.91 4.89 9.83
CA SER A 157 -13.58 6.19 9.79
C SER A 157 -14.18 6.45 8.41
N MET A 158 -13.42 6.20 7.34
CA MET A 158 -13.92 6.35 5.96
C MET A 158 -15.16 5.49 5.66
N ILE A 159 -15.22 4.27 6.19
CA ILE A 159 -16.43 3.43 6.09
C ILE A 159 -17.62 4.06 6.81
N LYS A 160 -17.41 4.70 7.96
CA LYS A 160 -18.49 5.35 8.74
C LYS A 160 -18.96 6.65 8.08
N ASP A 161 -18.04 7.39 7.51
CA ASP A 161 -18.29 8.74 6.97
C ASP A 161 -18.85 8.71 5.54
N THR A 162 -18.86 7.55 4.89
CA THR A 162 -19.45 7.34 3.55
C THR A 162 -20.77 6.57 3.62
N LYS A 163 -21.68 6.84 2.67
CA LYS A 163 -22.98 6.15 2.59
C LYS A 163 -22.81 4.66 2.30
N LYS A 164 -23.58 3.80 2.96
CA LYS A 164 -23.56 2.35 2.72
C LYS A 164 -24.07 2.03 1.32
N GLY A 165 -23.31 1.21 0.59
CA GLY A 165 -23.65 0.77 -0.75
C GLY A 165 -23.43 1.84 -1.82
N SER A 166 -22.60 2.85 -1.56
CA SER A 166 -22.27 3.90 -2.53
C SER A 166 -20.88 3.65 -3.13
N MET A 167 -20.65 4.07 -4.36
CA MET A 167 -19.35 4.06 -5.03
C MET A 167 -18.37 5.03 -4.37
N THR A 168 -18.86 6.13 -3.78
CA THR A 168 -18.03 7.01 -2.93
C THR A 168 -17.38 6.24 -1.77
N ARG A 169 -18.09 5.25 -1.19
CA ARG A 169 -17.48 4.35 -0.19
C ARG A 169 -16.39 3.49 -0.80
N ASP A 170 -16.59 2.95 -2.00
CA ASP A 170 -15.58 2.12 -2.67
C ASP A 170 -14.33 2.93 -2.99
N VAL A 171 -14.47 4.19 -3.45
CA VAL A 171 -13.34 5.12 -3.60
C VAL A 171 -12.58 5.28 -2.28
N ALA A 172 -13.30 5.52 -1.17
CA ALA A 172 -12.68 5.70 0.13
C ALA A 172 -11.97 4.42 0.63
N LEU A 173 -12.56 3.25 0.38
CA LEU A 173 -11.95 1.94 0.68
C LEU A 173 -10.67 1.71 -0.11
N ILE A 174 -10.65 2.04 -1.41
CA ILE A 174 -9.46 1.98 -2.25
C ILE A 174 -8.37 2.89 -1.70
N MET A 175 -8.70 4.17 -1.46
CA MET A 175 -7.74 5.15 -0.94
C MET A 175 -7.11 4.69 0.39
N ALA A 176 -7.92 4.18 1.31
CA ALA A 176 -7.41 3.68 2.59
C ALA A 176 -6.52 2.45 2.40
N SER A 177 -6.87 1.56 1.48
CA SER A 177 -6.12 0.32 1.22
C SER A 177 -4.79 0.61 0.54
N GLN A 178 -4.75 1.48 -0.47
CA GLN A 178 -3.49 1.90 -1.10
C GLN A 178 -2.52 2.55 -0.10
N LYS A 179 -3.02 3.27 0.91
CA LYS A 179 -2.16 3.79 1.98
C LYS A 179 -1.52 2.66 2.81
N MET A 180 -2.26 1.58 3.06
CA MET A 180 -1.72 0.37 3.71
C MET A 180 -0.70 -0.33 2.80
N GLU A 181 -1.01 -0.54 1.52
CA GLU A 181 -0.06 -1.12 0.55
C GLU A 181 1.24 -0.31 0.48
N HIS A 182 1.16 1.02 0.41
CA HIS A 182 2.36 1.88 0.36
C HIS A 182 3.21 1.78 1.63
N TYR A 183 2.59 1.61 2.80
CA TYR A 183 3.32 1.34 4.04
C TYR A 183 4.06 0.00 3.97
N GLU A 184 3.42 -1.04 3.45
CA GLU A 184 4.00 -2.38 3.33
C GLU A 184 5.09 -2.44 2.25
N ILE A 185 4.88 -1.83 1.09
CA ILE A 185 5.88 -1.68 0.02
C ILE A 185 7.15 -1.00 0.55
N ALA A 186 7.00 0.09 1.32
CA ALA A 186 8.15 0.78 1.92
C ALA A 186 8.86 -0.10 2.96
N SER A 187 8.10 -0.85 3.76
CA SER A 187 8.61 -1.72 4.82
C SER A 187 9.36 -2.91 4.24
N TYR A 188 8.74 -3.68 3.34
CA TYR A 188 9.34 -4.84 2.70
C TYR A 188 10.50 -4.47 1.79
N GLY A 189 10.42 -3.36 1.06
CA GLY A 189 11.55 -2.83 0.27
C GLY A 189 12.77 -2.55 1.13
N SER A 190 12.56 -1.94 2.30
CA SER A 190 13.62 -1.65 3.27
C SER A 190 14.18 -2.93 3.89
N LEU A 191 13.32 -3.83 4.36
CA LEU A 191 13.73 -5.09 4.97
C LEU A 191 14.49 -5.99 3.99
N ALA A 192 14.02 -6.16 2.75
CA ALA A 192 14.72 -6.95 1.75
C ALA A 192 16.11 -6.37 1.45
N THR A 193 16.24 -5.04 1.38
CA THR A 193 17.53 -4.36 1.18
C THR A 193 18.48 -4.62 2.35
N LEU A 194 18.00 -4.52 3.59
CA LEU A 194 18.79 -4.80 4.79
C LEU A 194 19.21 -6.27 4.89
N ALA A 195 18.31 -7.20 4.56
CA ALA A 195 18.62 -8.63 4.50
C ALA A 195 19.76 -8.91 3.51
N ALA A 196 19.71 -8.29 2.32
CA ALA A 196 20.78 -8.39 1.33
C ALA A 196 22.12 -7.84 1.88
N GLN A 197 22.08 -6.71 2.57
CA GLN A 197 23.28 -6.08 3.15
C GLN A 197 23.93 -6.95 4.23
N MET A 198 23.14 -7.73 4.97
CA MET A 198 23.63 -8.66 6.01
C MET A 198 23.99 -10.04 5.47
N GLY A 199 23.86 -10.27 4.16
CA GLY A 199 24.16 -11.56 3.53
C GLY A 199 23.03 -12.60 3.62
N GLU A 200 21.87 -12.21 4.16
CA GLU A 200 20.69 -13.06 4.37
C GLU A 200 19.91 -13.26 3.07
N SER A 201 20.52 -13.97 2.11
CA SER A 201 20.01 -14.07 0.73
C SER A 201 18.63 -14.75 0.65
N GLN A 202 18.40 -15.78 1.47
CA GLN A 202 17.11 -16.47 1.52
C GLN A 202 16.02 -15.57 2.12
N VAL A 203 16.33 -14.84 3.18
CA VAL A 203 15.40 -13.87 3.80
C VAL A 203 15.04 -12.75 2.82
N LYS A 204 16.04 -12.21 2.10
CA LYS A 204 15.82 -11.23 1.04
C LYS A 204 14.84 -11.74 -0.01
N GLU A 205 14.99 -12.98 -0.47
CA GLU A 205 14.12 -13.56 -1.49
C GLU A 205 12.67 -13.67 -1.00
N LEU A 206 12.47 -14.18 0.22
CA LEU A 206 11.14 -14.28 0.82
C LEU A 206 10.47 -12.91 1.00
N LEU A 207 11.18 -11.93 1.56
CA LEU A 207 10.65 -10.57 1.70
C LEU A 207 10.40 -9.90 0.35
N GLY A 208 11.21 -10.23 -0.67
CA GLY A 208 11.03 -9.75 -2.03
C GLY A 208 9.81 -10.34 -2.74
N GLN A 209 9.40 -11.57 -2.41
CA GLN A 209 8.15 -12.15 -2.89
C GLN A 209 6.95 -11.39 -2.34
N THR A 210 6.91 -11.14 -1.02
CA THR A 210 5.83 -10.33 -0.42
C THR A 210 5.81 -8.92 -1.04
N LEU A 211 6.97 -8.27 -1.16
CA LEU A 211 7.05 -6.94 -1.79
C LEU A 211 6.41 -6.90 -3.19
N GLN A 212 6.55 -7.97 -3.98
CA GLN A 212 5.95 -8.02 -5.31
C GLN A 212 4.44 -8.21 -5.23
N GLU A 213 3.96 -9.06 -4.31
CA GLU A 213 2.53 -9.24 -4.05
C GLU A 213 1.86 -7.90 -3.69
N GLU A 214 2.43 -7.10 -2.79
CA GLU A 214 1.82 -5.80 -2.40
C GLU A 214 1.82 -4.79 -3.54
N LYS A 215 2.86 -4.78 -4.37
CA LYS A 215 2.87 -3.94 -5.58
C LYS A 215 1.79 -4.35 -6.56
N ASP A 216 1.59 -5.64 -6.73
CA ASP A 216 0.56 -6.16 -7.62
C ASP A 216 -0.84 -5.83 -7.08
N THR A 217 -1.04 -5.90 -5.75
CA THR A 217 -2.27 -5.46 -5.07
C THR A 217 -2.53 -3.96 -5.28
N ASP A 218 -1.54 -3.09 -5.04
CA ASP A 218 -1.69 -1.64 -5.23
C ASP A 218 -2.00 -1.27 -6.69
N MET A 219 -1.34 -1.93 -7.64
CA MET A 219 -1.65 -1.77 -9.08
C MET A 219 -3.08 -2.22 -9.40
N LEU A 220 -3.55 -3.33 -8.83
CA LEU A 220 -4.92 -3.80 -9.01
C LEU A 220 -5.93 -2.79 -8.45
N LEU A 221 -5.69 -2.25 -7.25
CA LEU A 221 -6.53 -1.22 -6.64
C LEU A 221 -6.61 0.04 -7.52
N THR A 222 -5.48 0.47 -8.09
CA THR A 222 -5.43 1.58 -9.04
C THR A 222 -6.29 1.30 -10.28
N GLN A 223 -6.15 0.11 -10.87
CA GLN A 223 -6.96 -0.28 -12.05
C GLN A 223 -8.45 -0.31 -11.73
N ILE A 224 -8.82 -0.80 -10.55
CA ILE A 224 -10.21 -0.80 -10.09
C ILE A 224 -10.74 0.63 -9.98
N ALA A 225 -9.98 1.54 -9.37
CA ALA A 225 -10.35 2.94 -9.23
C ALA A 225 -10.57 3.62 -10.59
N GLU A 226 -9.64 3.42 -11.53
CA GLU A 226 -9.65 4.05 -12.85
C GLU A 226 -10.69 3.47 -13.81
N SER A 227 -11.16 2.24 -13.57
CA SER A 227 -12.12 1.57 -14.47
C SER A 227 -13.48 2.27 -14.48
N ASN A 228 -14.27 2.11 -13.41
CA ASN A 228 -15.62 2.67 -13.31
C ASN A 228 -15.90 3.32 -11.94
N ILE A 229 -15.22 2.90 -10.87
CA ILE A 229 -15.59 3.30 -9.49
C ILE A 229 -15.50 4.82 -9.29
N ASN A 230 -14.43 5.46 -9.77
CA ASN A 230 -14.30 6.92 -9.65
C ASN A 230 -15.37 7.67 -10.44
N GLN A 231 -15.71 7.18 -11.64
CA GLN A 231 -16.73 7.81 -12.50
C GLN A 231 -18.13 7.65 -11.90
N GLU A 232 -18.47 6.45 -11.44
CA GLU A 232 -19.76 6.19 -10.81
C GLU A 232 -19.88 6.98 -9.50
N ALA A 233 -18.83 7.07 -8.69
CA ALA A 233 -18.81 7.88 -7.47
C ALA A 233 -19.00 9.39 -7.76
N GLU A 234 -18.41 9.93 -8.82
CA GLU A 234 -18.61 11.33 -9.23
C GLU A 234 -20.07 11.62 -9.62
N ALA A 235 -20.76 10.64 -10.21
CA ALA A 235 -22.18 10.76 -10.55
C ALA A 235 -23.11 10.65 -9.33
N GLU A 236 -22.64 10.15 -8.19
CA GLU A 236 -23.44 10.02 -6.96
C GLU A 236 -23.75 11.41 -6.37
N GLY A 237 -25.01 11.85 -6.52
CA GLY A 237 -25.46 13.17 -6.04
C GLY A 237 -25.61 14.23 -7.13
N GLY A 238 -25.43 13.86 -8.40
CA GLY A 238 -25.67 14.72 -9.57
C GLY A 238 -27.14 14.80 -10.04
N GLU A 239 -28.04 14.00 -9.49
CA GLU A 239 -29.48 14.13 -9.76
C GLU A 239 -30.12 15.14 -8.80
N SER A 240 -29.82 16.43 -9.00
CA SER A 240 -30.75 17.48 -8.55
C SER A 240 -31.95 17.48 -9.49
N GLU A 241 -33.11 17.16 -8.94
CA GLU A 241 -34.47 17.45 -9.41
C GLU A 241 -34.57 18.15 -10.77
N VAL A 242 -34.90 17.38 -11.82
CA VAL A 242 -35.69 17.97 -12.92
C VAL A 242 -37.07 18.23 -12.32
N SER A 243 -37.26 19.42 -11.75
CA SER A 243 -38.57 19.96 -11.44
C SER A 243 -39.34 20.03 -12.75
N GLY A 244 -40.28 19.10 -12.93
CA GLY A 244 -41.33 19.23 -13.93
C GLY A 244 -42.20 20.42 -13.58
N GLU A 245 -41.79 21.62 -14.00
CA GLU A 245 -42.68 22.76 -14.10
C GLU A 245 -43.46 22.63 -15.42
N GLN A 246 -44.52 21.82 -15.38
CA GLN A 246 -45.70 22.12 -16.17
C GLN A 246 -46.43 23.25 -15.46
N SER A 247 -46.21 24.48 -15.90
CA SER A 247 -47.03 25.64 -15.56
C SER A 247 -47.62 26.21 -16.84
N GLU A 248 -48.86 25.79 -17.09
CA GLU A 248 -49.98 26.54 -17.67
C GLU A 248 -49.66 27.61 -18.71
N GLY A 249 -49.94 27.28 -19.98
CA GLY A 249 -50.21 28.27 -21.01
C GLY A 249 -51.42 29.11 -20.62
N LYS A 250 -51.18 30.39 -20.30
CA LYS A 250 -52.21 31.42 -20.28
C LYS A 250 -52.54 31.77 -21.74
N ASP A 251 -53.64 31.21 -22.22
CA ASP A 251 -54.34 31.72 -23.40
C ASP A 251 -54.94 33.10 -23.07
N GLU A 252 -54.21 34.18 -23.38
CA GLU A 252 -54.80 35.51 -23.52
C GLU A 252 -55.55 35.58 -24.86
N LYS A 253 -56.85 35.24 -24.82
CA LYS A 253 -57.80 35.48 -25.89
C LYS A 253 -58.33 36.91 -25.77
N LEU A 254 -57.74 37.83 -26.54
CA LEU A 254 -58.26 39.18 -26.78
C LEU A 254 -59.36 39.14 -27.85
N ASP A 255 -60.51 39.69 -27.46
CA ASP A 255 -61.53 40.40 -28.24
C ASP A 255 -62.20 39.73 -29.46
N ALA A 256 -63.45 39.31 -29.24
CA ALA A 256 -64.51 39.40 -30.24
C ALA A 256 -65.88 39.45 -29.53
N GLU A 257 -66.33 40.65 -29.14
CA GLU A 257 -67.75 40.88 -28.87
C GLU A 257 -68.51 40.89 -30.20
N ALA A 258 -69.28 39.83 -30.45
CA ALA A 258 -70.37 39.82 -31.41
C ALA A 258 -71.65 40.24 -30.66
N GLY A 259 -72.13 41.44 -30.97
CA GLY A 259 -73.49 41.88 -30.66
C GLY A 259 -74.46 41.27 -31.67
N ASP A 260 -75.33 40.44 -31.12
CA ASP A 260 -76.38 39.63 -31.72
C ASP A 260 -77.51 40.45 -32.37
N ASP A 261 -77.89 39.93 -33.54
CA ASP A 261 -79.13 39.96 -34.30
C ASP A 261 -80.21 41.04 -34.06
N GLY A 262 -80.64 41.58 -35.19
CA GLY A 262 -81.83 42.40 -35.32
C GLY A 262 -83.12 41.61 -35.22
N ASN A 263 -84.16 42.30 -34.76
CA ASN A 263 -85.55 42.09 -35.16
C ASN A 263 -86.37 43.31 -34.74
N THR A 264 -86.85 44.11 -35.69
CA THR A 264 -88.14 44.82 -35.53
C THR A 264 -88.75 45.10 -36.90
N GLU A 265 -90.04 44.84 -36.96
CA GLU A 265 -90.96 44.73 -38.09
C GLU A 265 -91.40 46.09 -38.69
N ASP A 266 -92.08 45.97 -39.85
CA ASP A 266 -92.89 46.94 -40.62
C ASP A 266 -92.19 48.00 -41.49
#